data_AF-A0A0F7TUW1-F1
#
_entry.id   AF-A0A0F7TUW1-F1
#
_cell.length_a   1.000
_cell.length_b   1.000
_cell.length_c   1.000
_cell.angle_alpha   90.00
_cell.angle_beta   90.00
_cell.angle_gamma   90.00
#
_symmetry.space_group_name_H-M   'P 1'
#
loop_
_entity.id
_entity.type
_entity.pdbx_description
1 polymer ?
#
loop_
_entity_poly.entity_id
_entity_poly.type
_entity_poly.pdbx_seq_one_letter_code
_entity_poly.pdbx_strand_id
1 'polypeptide(L)'
;MFGSRLLAAELGICLLAFLLCSFFDPVSGVPHSVRSPADNPFKHPDDTSSSSSSSSDESDPFSDCNEIEVDTNDISPTNDGPTGDKAAGLGVEFESGINFKSVEDCGEENTFASKGKTVKGHESTNWDLTVDTTSEMTNYLQAEYILNGINIKIGQNQAVPAAKAIASDLETWNPYLKSDNPMTIEIVDPVSAKCKTWQIRNPSKSGDWKAVNWQAQATAPLPMAALDALFKEAKTSTVLTNPLLPGIKSQVSSMVWVNDNFFQSSPQGITEKDVTAEERAFFSLVLSYVKKNPGVTAIKSMKDRSPIMPRTNFVSLYEGVESSLSGKDLYELVRVLVCYKNVNDEGDDGEQVELDTQWCDGTVAKPVPKSNIDSMWTLTVNGKSPFTTFKDTTSFTVKDWMNGLKNSGTTLSAVRKALGTIATDKKEPQGALDLMAFYDRWFDTQIGAYGTVRERIVGNSALSVPLFEFRNLGAYLASAMATQVDKIEQKVIAYHKTYSTSGISASS
;
A
#
# COMPACT_ATOMS: atom_id res chain seq x y z
N MET A 1 53.33 20.22 42.59
CA MET A 1 53.60 18.81 42.95
C MET A 1 52.85 17.94 41.95
N PHE A 2 53.55 16.94 41.42
CA PHE A 2 53.18 15.90 40.43
C PHE A 2 51.70 15.48 40.40
N GLY A 3 51.08 15.13 39.27
CA GLY A 3 51.56 14.90 37.92
C GLY A 3 50.59 13.99 37.18
N SER A 4 50.05 14.45 36.05
CA SER A 4 49.20 13.70 35.12
C SER A 4 50.03 12.69 34.31
N ARG A 5 49.44 11.53 33.97
CA ARG A 5 49.99 10.66 32.92
C ARG A 5 48.90 10.26 31.91
N LEU A 6 49.10 10.75 30.69
CA LEU A 6 48.70 10.15 29.42
C LEU A 6 49.26 8.73 29.31
N LEU A 7 48.55 7.86 28.58
CA LEU A 7 49.17 6.81 27.76
C LEU A 7 48.31 6.61 26.50
N ALA A 8 48.85 7.12 25.39
CA ALA A 8 48.58 6.65 24.04
C ALA A 8 49.75 5.75 23.64
N ALA A 9 49.48 4.64 22.95
CA ALA A 9 50.50 3.87 22.26
C ALA A 9 49.89 3.18 21.02
N GLU A 10 50.59 3.40 19.92
CA GLU A 10 50.36 2.93 18.55
C GLU A 10 50.73 1.45 18.37
N LEU A 11 50.12 0.81 17.36
CA LEU A 11 50.62 -0.36 16.60
C LEU A 11 49.58 -0.61 15.48
N GLY A 12 49.87 -0.75 14.20
CA GLY A 12 51.10 -0.83 13.42
C GLY A 12 50.67 -1.25 12.00
N ILE A 13 51.16 -0.55 10.99
CA ILE A 13 50.90 -0.78 9.56
C ILE A 13 51.62 -2.05 9.10
N CYS A 14 50.95 -2.90 8.30
CA CYS A 14 51.60 -3.86 7.42
C CYS A 14 50.84 -3.98 6.10
N LEU A 15 51.59 -3.77 5.02
CA LEU A 15 51.17 -3.66 3.63
C LEU A 15 52.10 -4.58 2.84
N LEU A 16 51.58 -5.62 2.18
CA LEU A 16 52.28 -6.46 1.21
C LEU A 16 51.18 -7.18 0.38
N ALA A 17 50.84 -6.74 -0.83
CA ALA A 17 51.55 -6.93 -2.10
C ALA A 17 51.73 -8.41 -2.50
N PHE A 18 50.82 -8.92 -3.34
CA PHE A 18 51.10 -10.01 -4.27
C PHE A 18 50.40 -9.74 -5.61
N LEU A 19 51.20 -9.43 -6.63
CA LEU A 19 50.86 -9.42 -8.04
C LEU A 19 51.40 -10.71 -8.69
N LEU A 20 50.59 -11.22 -9.64
CA LEU A 20 50.96 -11.90 -10.89
C LEU A 20 51.65 -13.27 -10.86
N CYS A 21 50.97 -14.26 -11.43
CA CYS A 21 51.44 -14.93 -12.66
C CYS A 21 50.26 -15.34 -13.54
N SER A 22 50.35 -14.91 -14.79
CA SER A 22 49.47 -15.17 -15.94
C SER A 22 49.70 -16.58 -16.52
N PHE A 23 48.77 -17.11 -17.33
CA PHE A 23 48.96 -17.37 -18.78
C PHE A 23 48.04 -18.45 -19.42
N PHE A 24 47.55 -18.10 -20.63
CA PHE A 24 47.04 -18.89 -21.79
C PHE A 24 45.70 -19.67 -21.65
N ASP A 25 44.77 -19.68 -22.61
CA ASP A 25 44.69 -19.17 -23.99
C ASP A 25 43.21 -19.12 -24.47
N PRO A 26 42.90 -18.43 -25.60
CA PRO A 26 41.56 -18.23 -26.14
C PRO A 26 41.16 -19.32 -27.15
N VAL A 27 39.86 -19.58 -27.29
CA VAL A 27 39.29 -20.35 -28.41
C VAL A 27 38.23 -19.51 -29.12
N SER A 28 38.61 -19.05 -30.32
CA SER A 28 37.75 -18.73 -31.47
C SER A 28 36.82 -19.92 -31.77
N GLY A 29 35.52 -19.81 -32.02
CA GLY A 29 34.80 -18.87 -32.88
C GLY A 29 34.24 -19.66 -34.07
N VAL A 30 32.91 -19.88 -34.14
CA VAL A 30 32.16 -20.22 -35.37
C VAL A 30 30.69 -19.75 -35.20
N PRO A 31 30.06 -19.16 -36.23
CA PRO A 31 28.78 -18.48 -36.12
C PRO A 31 27.59 -19.43 -36.40
N HIS A 32 26.48 -19.24 -35.70
CA HIS A 32 25.19 -19.79 -36.12
C HIS A 32 24.15 -18.72 -36.38
N SER A 33 23.96 -18.50 -37.68
CA SER A 33 22.72 -18.27 -38.42
C SER A 33 21.50 -17.85 -37.61
N VAL A 34 21.10 -16.60 -37.84
CA VAL A 34 19.72 -16.11 -37.76
C VAL A 34 18.81 -17.08 -38.52
N ARG A 35 17.77 -17.58 -37.85
CA ARG A 35 16.68 -18.33 -38.45
C ARG A 35 15.38 -17.66 -38.03
N SER A 36 14.70 -17.09 -39.01
CA SER A 36 13.36 -16.51 -38.88
C SER A 36 12.39 -17.54 -38.28
N PRO A 37 11.42 -17.14 -37.43
CA PRO A 37 10.31 -18.00 -37.09
C PRO A 37 9.51 -18.29 -38.35
N ALA A 38 9.43 -19.58 -38.67
CA ALA A 38 8.62 -20.11 -39.76
C ALA A 38 7.13 -19.96 -39.45
N ASP A 39 6.39 -19.83 -40.54
CA ASP A 39 4.93 -19.81 -40.63
C ASP A 39 4.27 -20.95 -39.82
N ASN A 40 3.17 -20.59 -39.16
CA ASN A 40 2.30 -21.50 -38.43
C ASN A 40 1.54 -22.41 -39.45
N PRO A 41 1.70 -23.74 -39.43
CA PRO A 41 1.20 -24.63 -40.47
C PRO A 41 -0.17 -25.23 -40.13
N PHE A 42 -1.14 -24.40 -39.75
CA PHE A 42 -2.54 -24.80 -39.67
C PHE A 42 -3.41 -23.82 -40.47
N LYS A 43 -3.48 -24.06 -41.77
CA LYS A 43 -4.57 -23.62 -42.64
C LYS A 43 -5.19 -24.86 -43.25
N HIS A 44 -6.44 -25.15 -42.89
CA HIS A 44 -7.36 -25.83 -43.79
C HIS A 44 -8.56 -24.93 -44.07
N PRO A 45 -9.12 -25.02 -45.30
CA PRO A 45 -10.12 -24.11 -45.83
C PRO A 45 -11.54 -24.59 -45.50
N ASP A 46 -12.47 -23.66 -45.73
CA ASP A 46 -13.93 -23.83 -45.72
C ASP A 46 -14.58 -23.95 -44.34
N ASP A 47 -15.20 -22.85 -43.89
CA ASP A 47 -16.60 -22.90 -43.46
C ASP A 47 -17.22 -21.49 -43.47
N THR A 48 -18.03 -21.28 -44.50
CA THR A 48 -19.08 -20.27 -44.53
C THR A 48 -20.24 -20.73 -43.65
N SER A 49 -20.57 -19.98 -42.60
CA SER A 49 -21.93 -19.49 -42.36
C SER A 49 -22.08 -18.83 -40.98
N SER A 50 -22.95 -17.83 -40.98
CA SER A 50 -23.44 -17.02 -39.88
C SER A 50 -24.14 -17.82 -38.77
N SER A 51 -23.74 -17.59 -37.51
CA SER A 51 -24.68 -17.51 -36.39
C SER A 51 -23.98 -16.92 -35.17
N SER A 52 -24.58 -15.86 -34.63
CA SER A 52 -24.26 -15.21 -33.37
C SER A 52 -24.29 -16.20 -32.20
N SER A 53 -23.16 -16.42 -31.54
CA SER A 53 -23.08 -17.06 -30.23
C SER A 53 -22.21 -16.21 -29.31
N SER A 54 -22.81 -15.79 -28.20
CA SER A 54 -22.19 -15.10 -27.07
C SER A 54 -21.00 -15.89 -26.52
N SER A 55 -19.79 -15.34 -26.67
CA SER A 55 -18.61 -15.74 -25.93
C SER A 55 -18.66 -15.10 -24.53
N SER A 56 -18.71 -15.93 -23.50
CA SER A 56 -18.39 -15.56 -22.13
C SER A 56 -16.88 -15.33 -22.04
N ASP A 57 -16.45 -14.08 -21.83
CA ASP A 57 -15.06 -13.74 -21.52
C ASP A 57 -14.70 -14.31 -20.13
N GLU A 58 -13.79 -15.28 -20.10
CA GLU A 58 -13.18 -15.87 -18.90
C GLU A 58 -12.03 -15.01 -18.33
N SER A 59 -12.00 -13.69 -18.53
CA SER A 59 -10.79 -12.90 -18.25
C SER A 59 -10.84 -11.95 -17.05
N ASP A 60 -11.86 -12.01 -16.18
CA ASP A 60 -11.83 -11.27 -14.92
C ASP A 60 -11.58 -12.20 -13.72
N PRO A 61 -10.31 -12.33 -13.24
CA PRO A 61 -9.99 -13.11 -12.05
C PRO A 61 -10.55 -12.52 -10.75
N PHE A 62 -11.27 -11.40 -10.81
CA PHE A 62 -11.89 -10.71 -9.68
C PHE A 62 -13.41 -10.90 -9.58
N SER A 63 -14.03 -11.69 -10.48
CA SER A 63 -15.47 -11.96 -10.51
C SER A 63 -15.86 -13.17 -9.63
N ASP A 64 -15.72 -13.07 -8.30
CA ASP A 64 -16.35 -14.04 -7.38
C ASP A 64 -17.71 -13.51 -6.90
N CYS A 65 -18.72 -14.37 -6.98
CA CYS A 65 -20.15 -14.02 -6.91
C CYS A 65 -20.62 -13.69 -5.48
N ASN A 66 -20.76 -12.40 -5.18
CA ASN A 66 -21.67 -11.77 -4.18
C ASN A 66 -21.24 -10.32 -3.86
N GLU A 67 -20.19 -9.81 -4.50
CA GLU A 67 -19.72 -8.47 -4.25
C GLU A 67 -20.57 -7.42 -4.92
N ILE A 68 -20.58 -6.24 -4.30
CA ILE A 68 -21.00 -5.03 -4.96
C ILE A 68 -20.04 -4.84 -6.13
N GLU A 69 -20.48 -5.18 -7.35
CA GLU A 69 -19.88 -4.67 -8.59
C GLU A 69 -20.11 -3.15 -8.64
N VAL A 70 -19.40 -2.41 -7.77
CA VAL A 70 -19.22 -1.00 -8.02
C VAL A 70 -18.27 -0.97 -9.20
N ASP A 71 -18.80 -0.56 -10.35
CA ASP A 71 -18.10 -0.40 -11.62
C ASP A 71 -16.59 -0.22 -11.40
N THR A 72 -15.84 -1.32 -11.56
CA THR A 72 -14.40 -1.38 -11.30
C THR A 72 -13.61 -0.53 -12.30
N ASN A 73 -14.28 0.00 -13.33
CA ASN A 73 -13.71 0.96 -14.27
C ASN A 73 -13.24 2.27 -13.60
N ASP A 74 -13.62 2.55 -12.34
CA ASP A 74 -13.19 3.72 -11.58
C ASP A 74 -11.96 3.44 -10.67
N ILE A 75 -11.58 2.16 -10.49
CA ILE A 75 -10.33 1.80 -9.80
C ILE A 75 -9.33 1.50 -10.89
N SER A 76 -8.42 2.43 -11.19
CA SER A 76 -7.30 2.14 -12.09
C SER A 76 -6.39 1.13 -11.39
N PRO A 77 -6.35 -0.15 -11.82
CA PRO A 77 -5.53 -1.14 -11.15
C PRO A 77 -4.08 -0.68 -11.25
N THR A 78 -3.45 -0.46 -10.12
CA THR A 78 -2.02 -0.16 -10.06
C THR A 78 -1.24 -1.45 -10.30
N ASN A 79 -0.13 -1.36 -11.04
CA ASN A 79 0.69 -2.52 -11.40
C ASN A 79 1.35 -3.20 -10.18
N ASP A 80 1.31 -2.57 -9.01
CA ASP A 80 1.77 -3.11 -7.72
C ASP A 80 0.76 -4.11 -7.09
N GLY A 81 -0.36 -4.36 -7.75
CA GLY A 81 -1.48 -5.15 -7.24
C GLY A 81 -1.32 -6.67 -7.20
N PRO A 82 -2.42 -7.39 -6.88
CA PRO A 82 -2.39 -8.81 -6.64
C PRO A 82 -2.15 -9.60 -7.94
N THR A 83 -1.55 -10.76 -7.75
CA THR A 83 -1.29 -11.73 -8.79
C THR A 83 -2.56 -12.45 -9.24
N GLY A 84 -2.69 -12.67 -10.55
CA GLY A 84 -3.83 -13.42 -11.11
C GLY A 84 -3.88 -14.90 -10.66
N ASP A 85 -2.75 -15.49 -10.28
CA ASP A 85 -2.66 -16.86 -9.77
C ASP A 85 -2.75 -16.95 -8.23
N LYS A 86 -3.03 -15.83 -7.55
CA LYS A 86 -3.09 -15.73 -6.08
C LYS A 86 -1.80 -16.22 -5.39
N ALA A 87 -0.67 -16.21 -6.07
CA ALA A 87 0.64 -16.43 -5.46
C ALA A 87 1.07 -15.16 -4.69
N ALA A 88 2.05 -15.25 -3.80
CA ALA A 88 2.52 -14.06 -3.09
C ALA A 88 3.19 -13.06 -4.06
N GLY A 89 2.55 -11.93 -4.35
CA GLY A 89 3.08 -10.84 -5.15
C GLY A 89 3.90 -9.83 -4.32
N LEU A 90 4.82 -9.10 -4.96
CA LEU A 90 5.48 -7.94 -4.35
C LEU A 90 5.46 -6.75 -5.30
N GLY A 91 4.58 -5.80 -4.99
CA GLY A 91 4.58 -4.47 -5.57
C GLY A 91 5.43 -3.50 -4.77
N VAL A 92 6.18 -2.63 -5.43
CA VAL A 92 6.92 -1.54 -4.75
C VAL A 92 6.81 -0.28 -5.60
N GLU A 93 6.29 0.79 -5.02
CA GLU A 93 6.25 2.11 -5.63
C GLU A 93 7.43 2.94 -5.16
N PHE A 94 7.99 3.72 -6.07
CA PHE A 94 9.01 4.71 -5.83
C PHE A 94 8.49 6.06 -6.36
N GLU A 95 7.91 6.86 -5.47
CA GLU A 95 7.43 8.22 -5.79
C GLU A 95 8.62 9.19 -5.79
N SER A 96 8.66 10.15 -6.72
CA SER A 96 9.79 11.08 -6.84
C SER A 96 9.40 12.56 -6.86
N GLY A 97 10.42 13.40 -6.65
CA GLY A 97 10.31 14.84 -6.93
C GLY A 97 10.46 15.21 -8.42
N ILE A 98 10.52 14.25 -9.34
CA ILE A 98 10.57 14.54 -10.78
C ILE A 98 9.17 14.93 -11.22
N ASN A 99 9.01 16.16 -11.72
CA ASN A 99 7.70 16.71 -12.05
C ASN A 99 7.59 16.94 -13.56
N PHE A 100 6.42 16.65 -14.09
CA PHE A 100 6.02 16.95 -15.45
C PHE A 100 4.94 18.03 -15.45
N LYS A 101 4.88 18.82 -16.53
CA LYS A 101 3.79 19.75 -16.79
C LYS A 101 3.26 19.53 -18.20
N SER A 102 1.95 19.49 -18.34
CA SER A 102 1.34 19.25 -19.66
C SER A 102 1.76 20.34 -20.65
N VAL A 103 2.04 19.93 -21.90
CA VAL A 103 2.38 20.87 -22.99
C VAL A 103 1.13 21.62 -23.46
N GLU A 104 -0.01 20.93 -23.48
CA GLU A 104 -1.32 21.52 -23.73
C GLU A 104 -2.15 21.52 -22.44
N ASP A 105 -3.20 22.32 -22.36
CA ASP A 105 -4.10 22.29 -21.21
C ASP A 105 -4.91 20.97 -21.21
N CYS A 106 -4.47 20.02 -20.39
CA CYS A 106 -5.10 18.73 -20.16
C CYS A 106 -6.37 18.90 -19.31
N GLY A 107 -6.41 19.93 -18.46
CA GLY A 107 -7.50 20.18 -17.51
C GLY A 107 -7.41 19.26 -16.27
N GLU A 108 -8.12 19.62 -15.20
CA GLU A 108 -8.05 18.94 -13.90
C GLU A 108 -8.47 17.47 -13.99
N GLU A 109 -9.65 17.20 -14.56
CA GLU A 109 -10.24 15.85 -14.68
C GLU A 109 -9.34 14.90 -15.45
N ASN A 110 -8.86 15.31 -16.64
CA ASN A 110 -7.98 14.45 -17.43
C ASN A 110 -6.56 14.35 -16.85
N THR A 111 -6.09 15.37 -16.11
CA THR A 111 -4.82 15.28 -15.38
C THR A 111 -4.93 14.18 -14.34
N PHE A 112 -5.99 14.20 -13.53
CA PHE A 112 -6.24 13.18 -12.52
C PHE A 112 -6.42 11.78 -13.14
N ALA A 113 -7.19 11.66 -14.22
CA ALA A 113 -7.36 10.40 -14.95
C ALA A 113 -6.08 9.88 -15.64
N SER A 114 -5.01 10.70 -15.71
CA SER A 114 -3.70 10.26 -16.20
C SER A 114 -2.90 9.53 -15.12
N LYS A 115 -3.31 9.58 -13.84
CA LYS A 115 -2.66 8.85 -12.73
C LYS A 115 -2.54 7.35 -13.04
N GLY A 116 -1.39 6.76 -12.71
CA GLY A 116 -1.07 5.36 -12.96
C GLY A 116 -0.78 5.00 -14.42
N LYS A 117 -0.89 5.94 -15.37
CA LYS A 117 -0.57 5.67 -16.78
C LYS A 117 0.94 5.59 -16.99
N THR A 118 1.37 4.62 -17.79
CA THR A 118 2.77 4.37 -18.11
C THR A 118 3.37 5.46 -19.00
N VAL A 119 4.62 5.81 -18.75
CA VAL A 119 5.45 6.67 -19.59
C VAL A 119 6.11 5.83 -20.68
N LYS A 120 5.84 6.17 -21.94
CA LYS A 120 6.27 5.42 -23.11
C LYS A 120 7.80 5.29 -23.20
N GLY A 121 8.28 4.06 -23.39
CA GLY A 121 9.69 3.72 -23.50
C GLY A 121 10.39 3.48 -22.15
N HIS A 122 9.65 3.53 -21.04
CA HIS A 122 10.12 3.32 -19.69
C HIS A 122 9.31 2.20 -19.02
N GLU A 123 9.21 1.07 -19.70
CA GLU A 123 8.43 -0.08 -19.26
C GLU A 123 9.16 -1.42 -19.51
N SER A 124 8.84 -2.40 -18.68
CA SER A 124 9.29 -3.77 -18.76
C SER A 124 8.22 -4.72 -18.20
N THR A 125 8.49 -6.03 -18.22
CA THR A 125 7.57 -7.02 -17.62
C THR A 125 7.43 -6.81 -16.11
N ASN A 126 8.51 -6.46 -15.41
CA ASN A 126 8.53 -6.43 -13.94
C ASN A 126 8.54 -5.02 -13.36
N TRP A 127 8.55 -3.99 -14.20
CA TRP A 127 8.53 -2.60 -13.74
C TRP A 127 8.05 -1.67 -14.82
N ASP A 128 7.54 -0.51 -14.41
CA ASP A 128 7.17 0.59 -15.30
C ASP A 128 7.33 1.95 -14.60
N LEU A 129 7.67 2.96 -15.39
CA LEU A 129 7.58 4.36 -14.98
C LEU A 129 6.15 4.82 -15.25
N THR A 130 5.41 5.12 -14.20
CA THR A 130 4.07 5.70 -14.23
C THR A 130 4.11 7.18 -13.89
N VAL A 131 2.94 7.81 -13.94
CA VAL A 131 2.74 9.17 -13.49
C VAL A 131 1.75 9.20 -12.33
N ASP A 132 2.06 9.96 -11.29
CA ASP A 132 1.16 10.23 -10.17
C ASP A 132 0.69 11.69 -10.15
N THR A 133 -0.45 11.94 -9.52
CA THR A 133 -0.97 13.29 -9.26
C THR A 133 -2.06 13.26 -8.19
N THR A 134 -2.50 14.44 -7.76
CA THR A 134 -3.66 14.61 -6.88
C THR A 134 -4.69 15.51 -7.56
N SER A 135 -5.93 15.47 -7.09
CA SER A 135 -7.02 16.30 -7.63
C SER A 135 -6.77 17.81 -7.51
N GLU A 136 -5.80 18.24 -6.69
CA GLU A 136 -5.42 19.66 -6.53
C GLU A 136 -4.40 20.14 -7.61
N MET A 137 -3.81 19.23 -8.41
CA MET A 137 -2.63 19.50 -9.24
C MET A 137 -2.92 19.55 -10.75
N THR A 138 -3.74 20.51 -11.20
CA THR A 138 -4.10 20.67 -12.62
C THR A 138 -2.88 20.87 -13.53
N ASN A 139 -2.78 20.06 -14.59
CA ASN A 139 -1.69 20.07 -15.57
C ASN A 139 -0.30 19.73 -15.02
N TYR A 140 -0.21 19.10 -13.84
CA TYR A 140 1.05 18.60 -13.28
C TYR A 140 0.94 17.13 -12.94
N LEU A 141 2.04 16.42 -13.16
CA LEU A 141 2.23 15.02 -12.82
C LEU A 141 3.58 14.84 -12.14
N GLN A 142 3.74 13.77 -11.38
CA GLN A 142 5.00 13.36 -10.76
C GLN A 142 5.42 12.00 -11.33
N ALA A 143 6.71 11.76 -11.45
CA ALA A 143 7.22 10.47 -11.92
C ALA A 143 7.23 9.47 -10.76
N GLU A 144 6.75 8.26 -11.04
CA GLU A 144 6.69 7.15 -10.11
C GLU A 144 7.21 5.89 -10.80
N TYR A 145 8.15 5.16 -10.21
CA TYR A 145 8.46 3.81 -10.70
C TYR A 145 7.69 2.78 -9.89
N ILE A 146 7.06 1.83 -10.56
CA ILE A 146 6.36 0.71 -9.95
C ILE A 146 7.11 -0.57 -10.28
N LEU A 147 7.44 -1.36 -9.26
CA LEU A 147 7.72 -2.78 -9.41
C LEU A 147 6.39 -3.52 -9.51
N ASN A 148 6.21 -4.25 -10.62
CA ASN A 148 4.93 -4.84 -10.97
C ASN A 148 4.65 -6.08 -10.08
N GLY A 149 3.80 -5.92 -9.06
CA GLY A 149 3.42 -6.96 -8.11
C GLY A 149 2.58 -8.08 -8.69
N ILE A 150 1.91 -7.83 -9.82
CA ILE A 150 1.15 -8.85 -10.56
C ILE A 150 2.12 -9.91 -11.14
N ASN A 151 3.29 -9.47 -11.60
CA ASN A 151 4.30 -10.29 -12.25
C ASN A 151 5.41 -10.77 -11.29
N ILE A 152 5.84 -9.92 -10.36
CA ILE A 152 6.90 -10.24 -9.39
C ILE A 152 6.32 -11.10 -8.27
N LYS A 153 6.85 -12.32 -8.13
CA LYS A 153 6.50 -13.23 -7.05
C LYS A 153 7.58 -13.21 -5.97
N ILE A 154 7.13 -13.11 -4.71
CA ILE A 154 8.00 -13.15 -3.54
C ILE A 154 8.77 -14.48 -3.50
N GLY A 155 10.09 -14.40 -3.29
CA GLY A 155 10.96 -15.56 -3.16
C GLY A 155 11.46 -16.13 -4.49
N GLN A 156 11.10 -15.52 -5.62
CA GLN A 156 11.58 -15.91 -6.95
C GLN A 156 12.77 -15.07 -7.44
N ASN A 157 13.31 -14.18 -6.59
CA ASN A 157 14.47 -13.34 -6.90
C ASN A 157 14.24 -12.44 -8.14
N GLN A 158 13.01 -11.95 -8.32
CA GLN A 158 12.61 -11.09 -9.43
C GLN A 158 12.65 -9.61 -9.07
N ALA A 159 12.36 -9.26 -7.81
CA ALA A 159 12.22 -7.87 -7.36
C ALA A 159 13.55 -7.11 -7.41
N VAL A 160 14.64 -7.70 -6.90
CA VAL A 160 15.97 -7.07 -6.88
C VAL A 160 16.51 -6.78 -8.30
N PRO A 161 16.48 -7.73 -9.27
CA PRO A 161 16.83 -7.42 -10.66
C PRO A 161 15.97 -6.32 -11.27
N ALA A 162 14.66 -6.30 -11.03
CA ALA A 162 13.77 -5.27 -11.53
C ALA A 162 14.12 -3.88 -10.97
N ALA A 163 14.41 -3.78 -9.67
CA ALA A 163 14.86 -2.53 -9.04
C ALA A 163 16.20 -2.03 -9.60
N LYS A 164 17.13 -2.94 -9.95
CA LYS A 164 18.38 -2.59 -10.64
C LYS A 164 18.11 -2.08 -12.06
N ALA A 165 17.14 -2.67 -12.76
CA ALA A 165 16.74 -2.23 -14.09
C ALA A 165 16.14 -0.81 -14.05
N ILE A 166 15.31 -0.48 -13.05
CA ILE A 166 14.83 0.88 -12.80
C ILE A 166 16.00 1.87 -12.64
N ALA A 167 16.99 1.54 -11.79
CA ALA A 167 18.14 2.43 -11.60
C ALA A 167 18.95 2.64 -12.90
N SER A 168 19.08 1.60 -13.72
CA SER A 168 19.72 1.67 -15.04
C SER A 168 18.89 2.47 -16.05
N ASP A 169 17.57 2.35 -16.00
CA ASP A 169 16.65 3.14 -16.84
C ASP A 169 16.78 4.62 -16.50
N LEU A 170 16.71 4.99 -15.22
CA LEU A 170 16.87 6.37 -14.78
C LEU A 170 18.21 6.98 -15.20
N GLU A 171 19.30 6.20 -15.15
CA GLU A 171 20.62 6.63 -15.63
C GLU A 171 20.66 6.87 -17.13
N THR A 172 20.00 6.01 -17.90
CA THR A 172 19.89 6.13 -19.35
C THR A 172 18.99 7.29 -19.75
N TRP A 173 17.86 7.44 -19.06
CA TRP A 173 16.88 8.52 -19.26
C TRP A 173 17.48 9.89 -18.95
N ASN A 174 18.23 10.00 -17.84
CA ASN A 174 18.89 11.23 -17.39
C ASN A 174 17.94 12.44 -17.45
N PRO A 175 16.83 12.41 -16.67
CA PRO A 175 15.78 13.43 -16.78
C PRO A 175 16.27 14.76 -16.21
N TYR A 176 16.16 15.82 -17.00
CA TYR A 176 16.30 17.21 -16.51
C TYR A 176 15.73 18.22 -17.52
N LEU A 177 15.36 19.40 -17.02
CA LEU A 177 14.99 20.53 -17.85
C LEU A 177 16.21 21.04 -18.63
N LYS A 178 16.17 20.92 -19.95
CA LYS A 178 17.15 21.54 -20.86
C LYS A 178 16.65 22.93 -21.27
N SER A 179 17.52 23.95 -21.18
CA SER A 179 17.16 25.35 -21.46
C SER A 179 16.68 25.58 -22.91
N ASP A 180 17.29 24.88 -23.87
CA ASP A 180 17.13 25.20 -25.28
C ASP A 180 16.13 24.25 -25.99
N ASN A 181 15.87 23.08 -25.39
CA ASN A 181 14.90 22.11 -25.87
C ASN A 181 14.43 21.23 -24.70
N PRO A 182 13.35 21.62 -24.01
CA PRO A 182 12.96 20.93 -22.80
C PRO A 182 12.55 19.48 -23.13
N MET A 183 13.07 18.54 -22.36
CA MET A 183 12.74 17.13 -22.54
C MET A 183 11.25 16.91 -22.27
N THR A 184 10.61 16.18 -23.17
CA THR A 184 9.21 15.76 -23.03
C THR A 184 9.12 14.25 -22.90
N ILE A 185 8.07 13.80 -22.23
CA ILE A 185 7.62 12.41 -22.21
C ILE A 185 6.29 12.27 -22.96
N GLU A 186 5.98 11.06 -23.42
CA GLU A 186 4.65 10.67 -23.89
C GLU A 186 4.04 9.65 -22.91
N ILE A 187 2.75 9.80 -22.61
CA ILE A 187 1.98 8.79 -21.86
C ILE A 187 1.44 7.72 -22.84
N VAL A 188 1.50 6.45 -22.44
CA VAL A 188 0.85 5.32 -23.13
C VAL A 188 -0.66 5.39 -22.89
N ASP A 189 -1.45 5.27 -23.96
CA ASP A 189 -2.92 5.35 -23.94
C ASP A 189 -3.45 6.57 -23.17
N PRO A 190 -3.12 7.79 -23.63
CA PRO A 190 -3.47 9.01 -22.92
C PRO A 190 -4.98 9.23 -22.90
N VAL A 191 -5.49 9.76 -21.78
CA VAL A 191 -6.93 10.04 -21.57
C VAL A 191 -7.50 10.94 -22.67
N SER A 192 -6.68 11.86 -23.19
CA SER A 192 -7.01 12.65 -24.37
C SER A 192 -5.74 13.04 -25.14
N ALA A 193 -5.88 13.49 -26.38
CA ALA A 193 -4.75 13.99 -27.18
C ALA A 193 -3.99 15.13 -26.48
N LYS A 194 -4.66 15.97 -25.70
CA LYS A 194 -4.06 17.09 -24.96
C LYS A 194 -3.19 16.63 -23.79
N CYS A 195 -3.47 15.44 -23.27
CA CYS A 195 -2.76 14.83 -22.14
C CYS A 195 -1.70 13.84 -22.60
N LYS A 196 -1.33 13.85 -23.89
CA LYS A 196 -0.35 12.91 -24.43
C LYS A 196 1.08 13.30 -24.06
N THR A 197 1.42 14.59 -24.19
CA THR A 197 2.82 15.05 -24.11
C THR A 197 3.03 15.96 -22.91
N TRP A 198 4.04 15.64 -22.12
CA TRP A 198 4.36 16.38 -20.89
C TRP A 198 5.81 16.80 -20.85
N GLN A 199 6.07 18.01 -20.36
CA GLN A 199 7.40 18.59 -20.26
C GLN A 199 7.99 18.34 -18.87
N ILE A 200 9.23 17.86 -18.79
CA ILE A 200 9.97 17.77 -17.52
C ILE A 200 10.22 19.18 -16.96
N ARG A 201 9.89 19.38 -15.68
CA ARG A 201 10.08 20.65 -14.94
C ARG A 201 11.11 20.57 -13.84
N ASN A 202 11.28 19.39 -13.25
CA ASN A 202 12.28 19.13 -12.23
C ASN A 202 12.84 17.71 -12.46
N PRO A 203 14.15 17.47 -12.34
CA PRO A 203 15.20 18.42 -11.94
C PRO A 203 15.55 19.45 -13.03
N SER A 204 16.18 20.56 -12.63
CA SER A 204 16.48 21.69 -13.55
C SER A 204 17.90 21.69 -14.13
N LYS A 205 18.82 20.91 -13.58
CA LYS A 205 20.21 20.80 -14.08
C LYS A 205 20.57 19.37 -14.40
N SER A 206 21.53 19.21 -15.31
CA SER A 206 22.08 17.90 -15.63
C SER A 206 22.74 17.27 -14.40
N GLY A 207 22.48 15.98 -14.16
CA GLY A 207 23.02 15.23 -13.03
C GLY A 207 22.24 15.37 -11.72
N ASP A 208 21.38 16.39 -11.57
CA ASP A 208 20.56 16.58 -10.36
C ASP A 208 19.59 15.41 -10.13
N TRP A 209 19.21 14.68 -11.18
CA TRP A 209 18.38 13.47 -11.05
C TRP A 209 19.04 12.40 -10.15
N LYS A 210 20.37 12.38 -10.06
CA LYS A 210 21.12 11.45 -9.18
C LYS A 210 20.89 11.73 -7.69
N ALA A 211 20.48 12.96 -7.36
CA ALA A 211 20.17 13.41 -6.01
C ALA A 211 18.67 13.40 -5.72
N VAL A 212 17.83 12.98 -6.67
CA VAL A 212 16.41 12.80 -6.42
C VAL A 212 16.24 11.63 -5.45
N ASN A 213 15.57 11.91 -4.34
CA ASN A 213 15.12 10.88 -3.42
C ASN A 213 13.78 10.32 -3.92
N TRP A 214 13.67 9.00 -3.82
CA TRP A 214 12.51 8.22 -4.22
C TRP A 214 11.89 7.61 -2.98
N GLN A 215 10.67 8.04 -2.65
CA GLN A 215 9.93 7.57 -1.49
C GLN A 215 9.37 6.18 -1.79
N ALA A 216 9.74 5.19 -0.97
CA ALA A 216 9.31 3.82 -1.16
C ALA A 216 7.98 3.52 -0.45
N GLN A 217 7.11 2.79 -1.14
CA GLN A 217 5.92 2.12 -0.60
C GLN A 217 5.91 0.68 -1.12
N ALA A 218 5.38 -0.27 -0.36
CA ALA A 218 5.38 -1.67 -0.78
C ALA A 218 4.04 -2.33 -0.53
N THR A 219 3.50 -3.01 -1.54
CA THR A 219 2.27 -3.79 -1.47
C THR A 219 2.64 -5.28 -1.42
N ALA A 220 2.20 -5.97 -0.36
CA ALA A 220 2.47 -7.39 -0.18
C ALA A 220 1.39 -8.08 0.66
N PRO A 221 1.16 -9.39 0.47
CA PRO A 221 0.30 -10.18 1.33
C PRO A 221 0.98 -10.44 2.67
N LEU A 222 0.27 -10.22 3.78
CA LEU A 222 0.81 -10.43 5.12
C LEU A 222 -0.23 -11.11 6.03
N PRO A 223 0.13 -12.19 6.77
CA PRO A 223 -0.73 -12.73 7.82
C PRO A 223 -1.09 -11.66 8.85
N MET A 224 -2.33 -11.65 9.35
CA MET A 224 -2.76 -10.70 10.39
C MET A 224 -1.90 -10.82 11.67
N ALA A 225 -1.50 -12.03 12.06
CA ALA A 225 -0.58 -12.22 13.20
C ALA A 225 0.82 -11.61 12.97
N ALA A 226 1.30 -11.56 11.71
CA ALA A 226 2.54 -10.85 11.38
C ALA A 226 2.34 -9.33 11.43
N LEU A 227 1.15 -8.85 11.07
CA LEU A 227 0.78 -7.45 11.21
C LEU A 227 0.73 -7.00 12.69
N ASP A 228 0.23 -7.84 13.61
CA ASP A 228 0.30 -7.59 15.07
C ASP A 228 1.76 -7.42 15.53
N ALA A 229 2.64 -8.31 15.08
CA ALA A 229 4.07 -8.22 15.39
C ALA A 229 4.72 -6.96 14.81
N LEU A 230 4.27 -6.49 13.64
CA LEU A 230 4.72 -5.24 13.04
C LEU A 230 4.25 -4.02 13.86
N PHE A 231 3.00 -4.02 14.34
CA PHE A 231 2.50 -2.99 15.28
C PHE A 231 3.25 -3.00 16.61
N LYS A 232 3.56 -4.19 17.15
CA LYS A 232 4.46 -4.34 18.31
C LYS A 232 5.80 -3.68 18.02
N GLU A 233 6.48 -4.09 16.95
CA GLU A 233 7.81 -3.56 16.61
C GLU A 233 7.80 -2.04 16.45
N ALA A 234 6.74 -1.47 15.86
CA ALA A 234 6.53 -0.03 15.75
C ALA A 234 6.48 0.71 17.10
N LYS A 235 5.96 0.08 18.15
CA LYS A 235 5.82 0.69 19.48
C LYS A 235 6.99 0.43 20.41
N THR A 236 7.60 -0.75 20.29
CA THR A 236 8.60 -1.19 21.26
C THR A 236 10.04 -0.94 20.79
N SER A 237 10.25 -0.71 19.49
CA SER A 237 11.60 -0.52 18.96
C SER A 237 12.10 0.90 19.15
N THR A 238 13.29 1.02 19.75
CA THR A 238 14.03 2.30 19.84
C THR A 238 14.63 2.72 18.50
N VAL A 239 14.93 1.74 17.63
CA VAL A 239 15.46 1.96 16.28
C VAL A 239 14.54 1.33 15.25
N LEU A 240 14.06 2.15 14.32
CA LEU A 240 13.21 1.70 13.21
C LEU A 240 14.07 1.03 12.14
N THR A 241 14.32 -0.26 12.31
CA THR A 241 15.11 -1.08 11.36
C THR A 241 14.26 -1.96 10.45
N ASN A 242 12.97 -2.12 10.78
CA ASN A 242 12.05 -2.90 9.98
C ASN A 242 11.79 -2.19 8.63
N PRO A 243 12.05 -2.84 7.49
CA PRO A 243 11.87 -2.22 6.19
C PRO A 243 10.39 -2.04 5.79
N LEU A 244 9.44 -2.59 6.55
CA LEU A 244 7.99 -2.41 6.39
C LEU A 244 7.41 -1.35 7.34
N LEU A 245 8.23 -0.71 8.17
CA LEU A 245 7.82 0.43 8.99
C LEU A 245 8.25 1.74 8.35
N PRO A 246 7.54 2.85 8.63
CA PRO A 246 7.96 4.16 8.20
C PRO A 246 9.39 4.50 8.61
N GLY A 247 10.12 5.18 7.70
CA GLY A 247 11.48 5.65 7.96
C GLY A 247 11.56 6.79 8.98
N ILE A 248 10.42 7.37 9.38
CA ILE A 248 10.36 8.54 10.27
C ILE A 248 9.47 8.25 11.50
N LYS A 249 10.01 8.49 12.69
CA LYS A 249 9.33 8.22 13.98
C LYS A 249 7.97 8.93 14.14
N SER A 250 7.80 10.11 13.56
CA SER A 250 6.52 10.85 13.59
C SER A 250 5.38 10.16 12.82
N GLN A 251 5.70 9.26 11.88
CA GLN A 251 4.69 8.47 11.17
C GLN A 251 4.33 7.19 11.95
N VAL A 252 5.30 6.63 12.66
CA VAL A 252 5.09 5.47 13.55
C VAL A 252 4.33 5.86 14.82
N SER A 253 4.49 7.10 15.31
CA SER A 253 3.83 7.56 16.53
C SER A 253 2.30 7.49 16.46
N SER A 254 1.73 7.62 15.26
CA SER A 254 0.28 7.49 15.05
C SER A 254 -0.25 6.06 14.95
N MET A 255 0.62 5.07 14.81
CA MET A 255 0.20 3.67 14.90
C MET A 255 -0.27 3.39 16.33
N VAL A 256 -1.15 2.43 16.54
CA VAL A 256 -1.62 1.99 17.85
C VAL A 256 -1.43 0.50 17.90
N TRP A 257 -0.70 0.00 18.89
CA TRP A 257 -0.56 -1.44 19.09
C TRP A 257 -1.51 -1.87 20.21
N VAL A 258 -2.61 -2.50 19.81
CA VAL A 258 -3.55 -3.12 20.75
C VAL A 258 -2.91 -4.41 21.25
N ASN A 259 -2.34 -4.35 22.46
CA ASN A 259 -1.78 -5.50 23.15
C ASN A 259 -2.78 -6.04 24.19
N ASP A 260 -2.38 -7.09 24.90
CA ASP A 260 -3.19 -7.78 25.91
C ASP A 260 -3.74 -6.81 26.99
N ASN A 261 -2.98 -5.78 27.37
CA ASN A 261 -3.38 -4.83 28.39
C ASN A 261 -4.52 -3.89 27.94
N PHE A 262 -4.86 -3.81 26.66
CA PHE A 262 -6.07 -3.11 26.22
C PHE A 262 -7.37 -3.81 26.66
N PHE A 263 -7.30 -5.10 27.00
CA PHE A 263 -8.45 -5.91 27.44
C PHE A 263 -8.55 -6.06 28.97
N GLN A 264 -7.70 -5.36 29.73
CA GLN A 264 -7.63 -5.50 31.19
C GLN A 264 -8.91 -5.10 31.94
N SER A 265 -9.78 -4.28 31.34
CA SER A 265 -11.11 -3.93 31.90
C SER A 265 -12.20 -4.94 31.56
N SER A 266 -11.85 -6.01 30.85
CA SER A 266 -12.77 -7.03 30.34
C SER A 266 -13.95 -6.45 29.54
N PRO A 267 -13.70 -5.63 28.50
CA PRO A 267 -14.77 -5.01 27.71
C PRO A 267 -15.70 -6.08 27.14
N GLN A 268 -17.01 -5.97 27.42
CA GLN A 268 -18.00 -6.99 27.04
C GLN A 268 -17.69 -8.41 27.55
N GLY A 269 -16.92 -8.52 28.63
CA GLY A 269 -16.44 -9.78 29.19
C GLY A 269 -15.30 -10.44 28.40
N ILE A 270 -14.68 -9.74 27.45
CA ILE A 270 -13.53 -10.22 26.67
C ILE A 270 -12.25 -9.89 27.42
N THR A 271 -11.43 -10.91 27.69
CA THR A 271 -10.12 -10.82 28.33
C THR A 271 -9.00 -10.96 27.30
N GLU A 272 -7.75 -10.77 27.72
CA GLU A 272 -6.57 -10.97 26.88
C GLU A 272 -6.46 -12.39 26.30
N LYS A 273 -7.06 -13.39 26.96
CA LYS A 273 -7.03 -14.79 26.51
C LYS A 273 -8.07 -15.11 25.46
N ASP A 274 -9.07 -14.25 25.34
CA ASP A 274 -10.17 -14.41 24.38
C ASP A 274 -9.81 -13.79 23.03
N VAL A 275 -8.65 -13.12 22.93
CA VAL A 275 -8.20 -12.47 21.70
C VAL A 275 -6.92 -13.06 21.12
N THR A 276 -6.94 -13.31 19.82
CA THR A 276 -5.80 -13.76 19.04
C THR A 276 -4.95 -12.59 18.56
N ALA A 277 -3.74 -12.89 18.08
CA ALA A 277 -2.91 -11.88 17.41
C ALA A 277 -3.60 -11.28 16.17
N GLU A 278 -4.45 -12.06 15.49
CA GLU A 278 -5.16 -11.57 14.30
C GLU A 278 -6.22 -10.53 14.66
N GLU A 279 -6.98 -10.77 15.72
CA GLU A 279 -7.95 -9.80 16.25
C GLU A 279 -7.24 -8.54 16.78
N ARG A 280 -6.13 -8.70 17.50
CA ARG A 280 -5.32 -7.56 17.95
C ARG A 280 -4.76 -6.74 16.79
N ALA A 281 -4.32 -7.36 15.71
CA ALA A 281 -3.89 -6.66 14.50
C ALA A 281 -5.03 -5.84 13.87
N PHE A 282 -6.23 -6.42 13.79
CA PHE A 282 -7.40 -5.70 13.29
C PHE A 282 -7.73 -4.47 14.16
N PHE A 283 -7.78 -4.63 15.48
CA PHE A 283 -8.04 -3.49 16.37
C PHE A 283 -6.91 -2.45 16.34
N SER A 284 -5.65 -2.89 16.21
CA SER A 284 -4.49 -2.00 16.03
C SER A 284 -4.64 -1.14 14.77
N LEU A 285 -5.05 -1.75 13.67
CA LEU A 285 -5.31 -1.07 12.42
C LEU A 285 -6.46 -0.07 12.56
N VAL A 286 -7.63 -0.50 13.05
CA VAL A 286 -8.79 0.38 13.26
C VAL A 286 -8.42 1.56 14.17
N LEU A 287 -7.80 1.31 15.33
CA LEU A 287 -7.42 2.39 16.25
C LEU A 287 -6.35 3.32 15.68
N SER A 288 -5.42 2.83 14.86
CA SER A 288 -4.45 3.69 14.16
C SER A 288 -5.17 4.66 13.22
N TYR A 289 -6.18 4.17 12.50
CA TYR A 289 -7.03 5.02 11.66
C TYR A 289 -7.84 6.00 12.50
N VAL A 290 -8.46 5.57 13.60
CA VAL A 290 -9.33 6.43 14.44
C VAL A 290 -8.54 7.51 15.17
N LYS A 291 -7.40 7.15 15.78
CA LYS A 291 -6.64 8.03 16.67
C LYS A 291 -5.74 9.05 15.96
N LYS A 292 -5.57 8.97 14.64
CA LYS A 292 -4.77 9.98 13.92
C LYS A 292 -5.42 11.36 14.03
N ASN A 293 -4.65 12.34 14.53
CA ASN A 293 -4.94 13.78 14.56
C ASN A 293 -6.36 14.16 15.00
N PRO A 294 -6.77 13.80 16.22
CA PRO A 294 -8.04 14.26 16.81
C PRO A 294 -8.08 15.79 16.89
N GLY A 295 -8.85 16.41 15.99
CA GLY A 295 -8.96 17.86 15.86
C GLY A 295 -8.64 18.40 14.46
N VAL A 296 -7.97 17.61 13.61
CA VAL A 296 -7.89 17.91 12.18
C VAL A 296 -9.13 17.32 11.52
N THR A 297 -10.16 18.15 11.37
CA THR A 297 -11.40 17.74 10.71
C THR A 297 -11.15 17.54 9.21
N ALA A 298 -10.36 18.39 8.57
CA ALA A 298 -10.04 18.28 7.15
C ALA A 298 -8.92 17.26 6.88
N ILE A 299 -9.25 15.99 6.62
CA ILE A 299 -8.28 15.07 6.02
C ILE A 299 -8.21 15.32 4.51
N LYS A 300 -6.98 15.46 4.00
CA LYS A 300 -6.70 15.58 2.55
C LYS A 300 -6.73 14.23 1.85
N SER A 301 -6.42 13.14 2.54
CA SER A 301 -6.60 11.78 2.04
C SER A 301 -6.73 10.81 3.23
N MET A 302 -7.48 9.73 3.03
CA MET A 302 -7.66 8.69 4.05
C MET A 302 -6.35 7.94 4.31
N LYS A 303 -5.48 7.83 3.31
CA LYS A 303 -4.16 7.18 3.40
C LYS A 303 -3.24 7.83 4.43
N ASP A 304 -3.45 9.09 4.79
CA ASP A 304 -2.62 9.80 5.78
C ASP A 304 -2.91 9.39 7.23
N ARG A 305 -3.95 8.59 7.44
CA ARG A 305 -4.35 8.13 8.78
C ARG A 305 -3.44 7.05 9.34
N SER A 306 -2.94 6.17 8.49
CA SER A 306 -2.07 5.07 8.89
C SER A 306 -0.98 4.85 7.84
N PRO A 307 0.27 4.58 8.23
CA PRO A 307 1.29 4.14 7.29
C PRO A 307 1.08 2.69 6.81
N ILE A 308 0.19 1.93 7.45
CA ILE A 308 -0.22 0.62 6.96
C ILE A 308 -1.63 0.75 6.42
N MET A 309 -1.77 0.48 5.13
CA MET A 309 -2.99 0.66 4.38
C MET A 309 -3.50 -0.70 3.86
N PRO A 310 -4.71 -1.13 4.23
CA PRO A 310 -5.28 -2.34 3.67
C PRO A 310 -5.60 -2.14 2.19
N ARG A 311 -5.09 -3.03 1.36
CA ARG A 311 -5.46 -3.12 -0.06
C ARG A 311 -6.59 -4.13 -0.27
N THR A 312 -6.63 -5.17 0.58
CA THR A 312 -7.88 -5.91 0.88
C THR A 312 -8.80 -5.03 1.72
N ASN A 313 -10.10 -5.00 1.40
CA ASN A 313 -11.08 -4.13 2.04
C ASN A 313 -11.30 -4.47 3.53
N PHE A 314 -11.81 -3.49 4.29
CA PHE A 314 -12.11 -3.73 5.71
C PHE A 314 -13.29 -4.67 5.93
N VAL A 315 -14.16 -4.90 4.93
CA VAL A 315 -15.28 -5.86 5.06
C VAL A 315 -14.72 -7.26 5.32
N SER A 316 -13.79 -7.74 4.49
CA SER A 316 -13.17 -9.05 4.67
C SER A 316 -12.38 -9.16 5.97
N LEU A 317 -11.69 -8.09 6.37
CA LEU A 317 -10.95 -8.07 7.63
C LEU A 317 -11.90 -8.14 8.84
N TYR A 318 -13.02 -7.42 8.77
CA TYR A 318 -14.05 -7.37 9.79
C TYR A 318 -14.75 -8.72 9.96
N GLU A 319 -15.17 -9.35 8.86
CA GLU A 319 -15.84 -10.66 8.88
C GLU A 319 -14.99 -11.74 9.56
N GLY A 320 -13.68 -11.74 9.31
CA GLY A 320 -12.74 -12.63 9.97
C GLY A 320 -12.80 -12.50 11.49
N VAL A 321 -12.79 -11.27 12.01
CA VAL A 321 -12.81 -10.98 13.46
C VAL A 321 -14.19 -11.15 14.09
N GLU A 322 -15.26 -10.76 13.40
CA GLU A 322 -16.63 -10.93 13.91
C GLU A 322 -16.96 -12.42 14.09
N SER A 323 -16.48 -13.26 13.18
CA SER A 323 -16.70 -14.71 13.27
C SER A 323 -16.03 -15.36 14.49
N SER A 324 -14.83 -14.89 14.88
CA SER A 324 -14.10 -15.42 16.04
C SER A 324 -14.62 -14.86 17.37
N LEU A 325 -15.05 -13.60 17.39
CA LEU A 325 -15.63 -12.92 18.56
C LEU A 325 -17.16 -12.91 18.53
N SER A 326 -17.77 -14.05 18.19
CA SER A 326 -19.21 -14.18 17.96
C SER A 326 -20.06 -13.66 19.14
N GLY A 327 -21.12 -12.90 18.82
CA GLY A 327 -22.03 -12.31 19.80
C GLY A 327 -21.52 -11.05 20.50
N LYS A 328 -20.35 -10.54 20.10
CA LYS A 328 -19.80 -9.27 20.59
C LYS A 328 -20.11 -8.13 19.62
N ASP A 329 -20.28 -6.93 20.16
CA ASP A 329 -20.39 -5.73 19.35
C ASP A 329 -18.99 -5.13 19.15
N LEU A 330 -18.40 -5.32 17.95
CA LEU A 330 -17.05 -4.83 17.67
C LEU A 330 -16.95 -3.30 17.74
N TYR A 331 -18.04 -2.55 17.49
CA TYR A 331 -18.02 -1.09 17.66
C TYR A 331 -17.90 -0.73 19.14
N GLU A 332 -18.74 -1.32 20.01
CA GLU A 332 -18.66 -1.08 21.45
C GLU A 332 -17.33 -1.54 22.05
N LEU A 333 -16.69 -2.56 21.46
CA LEU A 333 -15.36 -2.97 21.85
C LEU A 333 -14.34 -1.89 21.49
N VAL A 334 -14.33 -1.42 20.24
CA VAL A 334 -13.47 -0.31 19.78
C VAL A 334 -13.66 0.96 20.63
N ARG A 335 -14.89 1.28 21.04
CA ARG A 335 -15.20 2.41 21.96
C ARG A 335 -14.49 2.32 23.30
N VAL A 336 -14.31 1.11 23.84
CA VAL A 336 -13.55 0.92 25.09
C VAL A 336 -12.05 0.87 24.80
N LEU A 337 -11.62 0.15 23.76
CA LEU A 337 -10.19 -0.02 23.45
C LEU A 337 -9.49 1.32 23.13
N VAL A 338 -10.20 2.29 22.53
CA VAL A 338 -9.65 3.63 22.31
C VAL A 338 -9.23 4.36 23.59
N CYS A 339 -9.77 3.96 24.74
CA CYS A 339 -9.43 4.58 26.02
C CYS A 339 -8.00 4.28 26.45
N TYR A 340 -7.30 3.38 25.76
CA TYR A 340 -5.94 3.01 26.06
C TYR A 340 -4.97 3.55 25.01
N LYS A 341 -3.79 3.97 25.44
CA LYS A 341 -2.65 4.23 24.56
C LYS A 341 -1.42 3.52 25.12
N ASN A 342 -0.54 3.08 24.23
CA ASN A 342 0.76 2.55 24.62
C ASN A 342 1.57 3.64 25.33
N VAL A 343 2.20 3.29 26.45
CA VAL A 343 3.17 4.16 27.12
C VAL A 343 4.39 4.32 26.21
N ASN A 344 4.88 5.56 26.05
CA ASN A 344 6.01 5.87 25.17
C ASN A 344 7.25 6.29 25.98
N ASP A 345 7.50 5.63 27.11
CA ASP A 345 8.62 5.96 27.99
C ASP A 345 9.90 5.24 27.54
N GLU A 346 11.03 5.94 27.59
CA GLU A 346 12.33 5.35 27.26
C GLU A 346 12.66 4.21 28.24
N GLY A 347 12.69 2.98 27.73
CA GLY A 347 12.99 1.77 28.52
C GLY A 347 11.78 0.92 28.88
N ASP A 348 10.57 1.35 28.52
CA ASP A 348 9.38 0.50 28.53
C ASP A 348 9.40 -0.44 27.31
N ASP A 349 8.98 -1.68 27.50
CA ASP A 349 8.81 -2.66 26.41
C ASP A 349 7.54 -2.38 25.59
N GLY A 350 6.82 -1.29 25.88
CA GLY A 350 5.63 -0.83 25.18
C GLY A 350 4.40 -1.72 25.43
N GLU A 351 4.52 -2.69 26.33
CA GLU A 351 3.40 -3.55 26.72
C GLU A 351 2.48 -2.81 27.68
N GLN A 352 2.98 -1.84 28.44
CA GLN A 352 2.14 -1.03 29.33
C GLN A 352 1.22 -0.09 28.55
N VAL A 353 0.05 0.15 29.15
CA VAL A 353 -0.95 1.07 28.62
C VAL A 353 -1.38 2.04 29.70
N GLU A 354 -1.68 3.26 29.29
CA GLU A 354 -2.28 4.28 30.14
C GLU A 354 -3.62 4.74 29.59
N LEU A 355 -4.39 5.41 30.44
CA LEU A 355 -5.66 6.00 30.04
C LEU A 355 -5.41 7.16 29.08
N ASP A 356 -5.99 7.08 27.89
CA ASP A 356 -5.98 8.16 26.92
C ASP A 356 -7.08 9.18 27.27
N THR A 357 -6.71 10.13 28.13
CA THR A 357 -7.60 11.17 28.65
C THR A 357 -8.17 12.10 27.58
N GLN A 358 -7.63 12.04 26.36
CA GLN A 358 -8.25 12.67 25.21
C GLN A 358 -9.62 12.07 24.92
N TRP A 359 -9.74 10.75 24.95
CA TRP A 359 -10.95 10.02 24.54
C TRP A 359 -11.84 9.62 25.69
N CYS A 360 -11.27 9.42 26.87
CA CYS A 360 -11.96 8.78 27.97
C CYS A 360 -11.69 9.44 29.32
N ASP A 361 -12.65 9.28 30.22
CA ASP A 361 -12.54 9.59 31.64
C ASP A 361 -12.36 8.27 32.43
N GLY A 362 -12.33 8.37 33.77
CA GLY A 362 -12.24 7.21 34.65
C GLY A 362 -10.80 6.79 34.95
N THR A 363 -10.55 5.48 34.96
CA THR A 363 -9.24 4.90 35.27
C THR A 363 -8.87 3.81 34.27
N VAL A 364 -7.60 3.40 34.25
CA VAL A 364 -7.12 2.29 33.39
C VAL A 364 -7.91 1.00 33.63
N ALA A 365 -8.25 0.67 34.87
CA ALA A 365 -9.02 -0.52 35.23
C ALA A 365 -10.53 -0.40 34.91
N LYS A 366 -11.04 0.83 34.80
CA LYS A 366 -12.46 1.11 34.52
C LYS A 366 -12.57 2.35 33.63
N PRO A 367 -12.17 2.24 32.36
CA PRO A 367 -12.22 3.36 31.45
C PRO A 367 -13.68 3.72 31.16
N VAL A 368 -13.95 5.01 30.98
CA VAL A 368 -15.28 5.50 30.63
C VAL A 368 -15.14 6.35 29.36
N PRO A 369 -15.57 5.83 28.19
CA PRO A 369 -15.61 6.64 26.97
C PRO A 369 -16.38 7.93 27.19
N LYS A 370 -15.86 9.06 26.70
CA LYS A 370 -16.55 10.34 26.83
C LYS A 370 -17.93 10.29 26.18
N SER A 371 -18.89 11.02 26.74
CA SER A 371 -20.27 11.03 26.24
C SER A 371 -20.40 11.55 24.81
N ASN A 372 -19.45 12.37 24.35
CA ASN A 372 -19.38 12.92 23.00
C ASN A 372 -18.39 12.16 22.08
N ILE A 373 -17.96 10.95 22.44
CA ILE A 373 -16.93 10.21 21.69
C ILE A 373 -17.30 10.01 20.21
N ASP A 374 -18.57 9.71 19.91
CA ASP A 374 -19.06 9.53 18.55
C ASP A 374 -18.89 10.81 17.69
N SER A 375 -19.08 11.99 18.29
CA SER A 375 -18.80 13.27 17.62
C SER A 375 -17.31 13.51 17.43
N MET A 376 -16.47 13.10 18.39
CA MET A 376 -15.02 13.17 18.27
C MET A 376 -14.47 12.18 17.22
N TRP A 377 -15.26 11.16 16.88
CA TRP A 377 -14.99 10.10 15.91
C TRP A 377 -15.61 10.37 14.55
N THR A 378 -15.80 11.64 14.22
CA THR A 378 -16.28 12.04 12.90
C THR A 378 -15.10 12.25 11.96
N LEU A 379 -15.07 11.47 10.89
CA LEU A 379 -14.12 11.55 9.79
C LEU A 379 -14.70 12.51 8.75
N THR A 380 -14.12 13.69 8.58
CA THR A 380 -14.57 14.67 7.59
C THR A 380 -13.70 14.61 6.35
N VAL A 381 -14.32 14.32 5.23
CA VAL A 381 -13.67 14.20 3.92
C VAL A 381 -13.85 15.51 3.18
N ASN A 382 -12.74 16.12 2.78
CA ASN A 382 -12.73 17.38 2.05
C ASN A 382 -12.04 17.20 0.70
N GLY A 383 -12.76 17.45 -0.38
CA GLY A 383 -12.26 17.32 -1.73
C GLY A 383 -13.41 17.32 -2.71
N LYS A 384 -13.13 17.72 -3.94
CA LYS A 384 -14.11 17.64 -5.02
C LYS A 384 -14.37 16.16 -5.31
N SER A 385 -15.56 15.72 -4.95
CA SER A 385 -15.96 14.33 -5.16
C SER A 385 -16.02 14.03 -6.67
N PRO A 386 -15.45 12.91 -7.16
CA PRO A 386 -15.69 12.45 -8.53
C PRO A 386 -17.17 12.11 -8.74
N PHE A 387 -17.89 11.84 -7.65
CA PHE A 387 -19.33 11.61 -7.63
C PHE A 387 -20.09 12.93 -7.46
N THR A 388 -20.71 13.40 -8.54
CA THR A 388 -21.40 14.71 -8.63
C THR A 388 -22.52 14.94 -7.60
N THR A 389 -23.02 13.88 -6.96
CA THR A 389 -24.07 13.95 -5.95
C THR A 389 -23.58 14.21 -4.53
N PHE A 390 -22.26 14.17 -4.29
CA PHE A 390 -21.69 14.47 -2.99
C PHE A 390 -21.22 15.92 -2.92
N LYS A 391 -21.31 16.49 -1.72
CA LYS A 391 -20.72 17.79 -1.41
C LYS A 391 -19.21 17.66 -1.33
N ASP A 392 -18.50 18.74 -1.65
CA ASP A 392 -17.03 18.83 -1.48
C ASP A 392 -16.57 18.59 -0.02
N THR A 393 -17.49 18.70 0.93
CA THR A 393 -17.28 18.31 2.33
C THR A 393 -18.40 17.37 2.77
N THR A 394 -18.01 16.18 3.21
CA THR A 394 -18.90 15.23 3.87
C THR A 394 -18.23 14.67 5.12
N SER A 395 -18.98 13.93 5.93
CA SER A 395 -18.40 13.20 7.05
C SER A 395 -19.16 11.94 7.38
N PHE A 396 -18.50 11.01 8.04
CA PHE A 396 -19.10 9.82 8.63
C PHE A 396 -18.44 9.53 9.97
N THR A 397 -19.18 8.90 10.88
CA THR A 397 -18.62 8.48 12.17
C THR A 397 -17.94 7.12 12.04
N VAL A 398 -17.05 6.79 12.98
CA VAL A 398 -16.52 5.41 13.12
C VAL A 398 -17.67 4.41 13.33
N LYS A 399 -18.75 4.82 13.99
CA LYS A 399 -19.97 4.00 14.11
C LYS A 399 -20.60 3.70 12.76
N ASP A 400 -20.73 4.73 11.91
CA ASP A 400 -21.24 4.57 10.55
C ASP A 400 -20.37 3.62 9.74
N TRP A 401 -19.05 3.77 9.86
CA TRP A 401 -18.10 2.88 9.20
C TRP A 401 -18.26 1.43 9.65
N MET A 402 -18.19 1.16 10.94
CA MET A 402 -18.34 -0.20 11.49
C MET A 402 -19.72 -0.81 11.18
N ASN A 403 -20.79 -0.01 11.20
CA ASN A 403 -22.11 -0.46 10.78
C ASN A 403 -22.18 -0.78 9.28
N GLY A 404 -21.49 0.01 8.45
CA GLY A 404 -21.34 -0.22 7.01
C GLY A 404 -20.70 -1.57 6.72
N LEU A 405 -19.66 -1.93 7.47
CA LEU A 405 -19.00 -3.25 7.36
C LEU A 405 -19.94 -4.42 7.68
N LYS A 406 -21.00 -4.20 8.47
CA LYS A 406 -22.04 -5.18 8.78
C LYS A 406 -23.28 -5.12 7.86
N ASN A 407 -23.25 -4.33 6.79
CA ASN A 407 -24.44 -4.01 5.98
C ASN A 407 -25.60 -3.43 6.83
N SER A 408 -25.29 -2.49 7.73
CA SER A 408 -26.28 -1.90 8.63
C SER A 408 -26.09 -0.38 8.76
N GLY A 409 -27.08 0.29 9.37
CA GLY A 409 -27.00 1.73 9.66
C GLY A 409 -27.60 2.65 8.59
N THR A 410 -27.88 3.90 8.99
CA THR A 410 -28.60 4.88 8.16
C THR A 410 -27.70 5.61 7.17
N THR A 411 -26.43 5.80 7.50
CA THR A 411 -25.43 6.43 6.62
C THR A 411 -25.21 5.60 5.35
N LEU A 412 -25.32 4.28 5.47
CA LEU A 412 -25.27 3.35 4.35
C LEU A 412 -26.37 3.62 3.33
N SER A 413 -27.61 3.89 3.75
CA SER A 413 -28.71 4.23 2.85
C SER A 413 -28.48 5.52 2.07
N ALA A 414 -27.86 6.53 2.70
CA ALA A 414 -27.53 7.78 2.02
C ALA A 414 -26.42 7.59 0.98
N VAL A 415 -25.37 6.84 1.32
CA VAL A 415 -24.27 6.50 0.41
C VAL A 415 -24.78 5.64 -0.76
N ARG A 416 -25.59 4.63 -0.48
CA ARG A 416 -26.23 3.78 -1.51
C ARG A 416 -27.08 4.56 -2.48
N LYS A 417 -27.91 5.48 -1.97
CA LYS A 417 -28.74 6.33 -2.82
C LYS A 417 -27.88 7.17 -3.77
N ALA A 418 -26.78 7.71 -3.27
CA ALA A 418 -25.84 8.48 -4.09
C ALA A 418 -25.07 7.61 -5.10
N LEU A 419 -24.69 6.39 -4.72
CA LEU A 419 -24.07 5.41 -5.63
C LEU A 419 -25.06 4.95 -6.72
N GLY A 420 -26.31 4.63 -6.37
CA GLY A 420 -27.34 4.19 -7.31
C GLY A 420 -27.75 5.28 -8.30
N THR A 421 -27.55 6.56 -8.00
CA THR A 421 -27.74 7.64 -8.99
C THR A 421 -26.65 7.71 -10.06
N ILE A 422 -25.48 7.12 -9.79
CA ILE A 422 -24.29 7.20 -10.66
C ILE A 422 -24.03 5.88 -11.37
N ALA A 423 -24.45 4.75 -10.79
CA ALA A 423 -24.37 3.44 -11.42
C ALA A 423 -25.06 3.44 -12.79
N THR A 424 -24.38 2.89 -13.79
CA THR A 424 -24.86 2.80 -15.19
C THR A 424 -26.14 1.97 -15.30
N ASP A 425 -26.34 1.00 -14.40
CA ASP A 425 -27.54 0.18 -14.27
C ASP A 425 -28.56 0.73 -13.25
N LYS A 426 -28.24 1.85 -12.59
CA LYS A 426 -29.02 2.52 -11.54
C LYS A 426 -29.43 1.62 -10.37
N LYS A 427 -28.72 0.52 -10.11
CA LYS A 427 -29.02 -0.32 -8.95
C LYS A 427 -28.28 0.19 -7.73
N GLU A 428 -28.98 0.23 -6.60
CA GLU A 428 -28.35 0.54 -5.33
C GLU A 428 -27.46 -0.64 -4.92
N PRO A 429 -26.18 -0.40 -4.58
CA PRO A 429 -25.28 -1.45 -4.17
C PRO A 429 -25.79 -2.15 -2.90
N GLN A 430 -25.91 -3.48 -2.93
CA GLN A 430 -26.42 -4.30 -1.82
C GLN A 430 -25.26 -4.96 -1.05
N GLY A 431 -25.37 -5.09 0.27
CA GLY A 431 -24.36 -5.78 1.09
C GLY A 431 -23.45 -4.85 1.91
N ALA A 432 -22.44 -5.42 2.55
CA ALA A 432 -21.52 -4.66 3.38
C ALA A 432 -20.75 -3.61 2.55
N LEU A 433 -20.51 -2.44 3.13
CA LEU A 433 -19.81 -1.34 2.47
C LEU A 433 -18.71 -0.80 3.37
N ASP A 434 -17.49 -0.82 2.83
CA ASP A 434 -16.36 -0.15 3.45
C ASP A 434 -16.38 1.35 3.13
N LEU A 435 -16.83 2.16 4.11
CA LEU A 435 -16.86 3.62 3.96
C LEU A 435 -15.46 4.21 3.78
N MET A 436 -14.40 3.59 4.33
CA MET A 436 -13.03 4.07 4.13
C MET A 436 -12.62 3.92 2.68
N ALA A 437 -12.81 2.73 2.10
CA ALA A 437 -12.55 2.48 0.68
C ALA A 437 -13.42 3.36 -0.22
N PHE A 438 -14.70 3.55 0.12
CA PHE A 438 -15.61 4.39 -0.65
C PHE A 438 -15.13 5.85 -0.73
N TYR A 439 -14.77 6.46 0.39
CA TYR A 439 -14.34 7.85 0.43
C TYR A 439 -12.89 8.06 -0.02
N ASP A 440 -12.06 7.03 0.03
CA ASP A 440 -10.69 7.10 -0.52
C ASP A 440 -10.67 7.31 -2.05
N ARG A 441 -11.77 6.97 -2.74
CA ARG A 441 -11.94 7.23 -4.18
C ARG A 441 -11.92 8.72 -4.55
N TRP A 442 -12.08 9.61 -3.57
CA TRP A 442 -11.99 11.05 -3.82
C TRP A 442 -10.56 11.52 -4.05
N PHE A 443 -9.57 10.68 -3.71
CA PHE A 443 -8.16 11.07 -3.71
C PHE A 443 -7.31 10.07 -4.47
N ASP A 444 -7.35 8.80 -4.09
CA ASP A 444 -6.30 7.85 -4.46
C ASP A 444 -6.82 6.48 -4.88
N THR A 445 -8.03 6.07 -4.47
CA THR A 445 -8.64 4.75 -4.80
C THR A 445 -7.82 3.53 -4.32
N GLN A 446 -6.97 3.70 -3.31
CA GLN A 446 -6.00 2.69 -2.86
C GLN A 446 -6.52 1.86 -1.67
N ILE A 447 -7.27 2.45 -0.74
CA ILE A 447 -7.79 1.72 0.42
C ILE A 447 -8.86 0.73 -0.04
N GLY A 448 -8.66 -0.56 0.28
CA GLY A 448 -9.60 -1.62 -0.11
C GLY A 448 -9.76 -1.78 -1.62
N ALA A 449 -8.82 -1.27 -2.42
CA ALA A 449 -8.87 -1.25 -3.88
C ALA A 449 -9.09 -2.62 -4.51
N TYR A 450 -8.62 -3.68 -3.84
CA TYR A 450 -8.71 -5.05 -4.34
C TYR A 450 -9.86 -5.84 -3.72
N GLY A 451 -10.85 -5.16 -3.13
CA GLY A 451 -12.04 -5.83 -2.60
C GLY A 451 -11.67 -6.92 -1.59
N THR A 452 -12.17 -8.14 -1.79
CA THR A 452 -11.90 -9.29 -0.92
C THR A 452 -10.65 -10.09 -1.31
N VAL A 453 -9.87 -9.63 -2.31
CA VAL A 453 -8.71 -10.37 -2.83
C VAL A 453 -7.71 -10.64 -1.72
N ARG A 454 -7.17 -11.87 -1.75
CA ARG A 454 -6.14 -12.40 -0.87
C ARG A 454 -5.16 -13.21 -1.69
N GLU A 455 -3.92 -13.26 -1.25
CA GLU A 455 -2.88 -14.09 -1.87
C GLU A 455 -2.39 -15.15 -0.91
N ARG A 456 -1.81 -16.22 -1.46
CA ARG A 456 -1.19 -17.28 -0.69
C ARG A 456 0.19 -16.83 -0.20
N ILE A 457 0.61 -17.31 0.96
CA ILE A 457 1.95 -17.02 1.46
C ILE A 457 3.01 -17.99 0.88
N VAL A 458 4.25 -17.54 0.87
CA VAL A 458 5.40 -18.36 0.48
C VAL A 458 5.56 -19.54 1.44
N GLY A 459 5.65 -20.75 0.87
CA GLY A 459 5.85 -21.99 1.62
C GLY A 459 4.58 -22.62 2.20
N ASN A 460 3.41 -21.96 2.11
CA ASN A 460 2.13 -22.56 2.46
C ASN A 460 1.01 -22.07 1.52
N SER A 461 0.77 -22.81 0.45
CA SER A 461 -0.27 -22.49 -0.53
C SER A 461 -1.70 -22.70 -0.03
N ALA A 462 -1.90 -23.29 1.15
CA ALA A 462 -3.23 -23.44 1.76
C ALA A 462 -3.64 -22.22 2.58
N LEU A 463 -2.68 -21.38 3.00
CA LEU A 463 -2.96 -20.18 3.78
C LEU A 463 -2.99 -18.96 2.86
N SER A 464 -4.17 -18.34 2.76
CA SER A 464 -4.39 -17.10 2.03
C SER A 464 -4.62 -15.94 2.99
N VAL A 465 -3.97 -14.81 2.72
CA VAL A 465 -3.88 -13.66 3.64
C VAL A 465 -4.18 -12.35 2.91
N PRO A 466 -4.68 -11.33 3.61
CA PRO A 466 -4.95 -10.02 3.02
C PRO A 466 -3.66 -9.33 2.54
N LEU A 467 -3.85 -8.38 1.61
CA LEU A 467 -2.81 -7.50 1.09
C LEU A 467 -2.80 -6.16 1.84
N PHE A 468 -1.60 -5.69 2.12
CA PHE A 468 -1.36 -4.37 2.70
C PHE A 468 -0.32 -3.63 1.90
N GLU A 469 -0.49 -2.31 1.82
CA GLU A 469 0.53 -1.38 1.40
C GLU A 469 1.17 -0.76 2.64
N PHE A 470 2.50 -0.82 2.70
CA PHE A 470 3.34 -0.23 3.73
C PHE A 470 3.96 1.04 3.18
N ARG A 471 3.65 2.18 3.81
CA ARG A 471 3.90 3.51 3.26
C ARG A 471 5.02 4.23 4.00
N ASN A 472 5.62 5.19 3.30
CA ASN A 472 6.67 6.06 3.84
C ASN A 472 7.90 5.28 4.33
N LEU A 473 8.29 4.22 3.61
CA LEU A 473 9.35 3.29 4.01
C LEU A 473 10.75 3.92 4.01
N GLY A 474 10.85 5.21 3.69
CA GLY A 474 12.08 5.97 3.55
C GLY A 474 12.20 6.56 2.15
N ALA A 475 13.10 7.51 2.00
CA ALA A 475 13.41 8.12 0.72
C ALA A 475 14.85 7.72 0.33
N TYR A 476 15.01 7.18 -0.87
CA TYR A 476 16.23 6.53 -1.31
C TYR A 476 16.75 7.11 -2.62
N LEU A 477 18.07 7.19 -2.75
CA LEU A 477 18.67 7.40 -4.07
C LEU A 477 18.44 6.15 -4.93
N ALA A 478 18.44 6.33 -6.26
CA ALA A 478 18.27 5.22 -7.20
C ALA A 478 19.28 4.07 -6.97
N SER A 479 20.52 4.40 -6.58
CA SER A 479 21.57 3.43 -6.24
C SER A 479 21.25 2.56 -5.02
N ALA A 480 20.29 2.95 -4.18
CA ALA A 480 19.88 2.23 -2.97
C ALA A 480 18.56 1.48 -3.12
N MET A 481 17.80 1.68 -4.22
CA MET A 481 16.49 1.06 -4.44
C MET A 481 16.56 -0.48 -4.34
N ALA A 482 17.49 -1.10 -5.06
CA ALA A 482 17.62 -2.56 -5.08
C ALA A 482 17.91 -3.15 -3.69
N THR A 483 18.73 -2.48 -2.90
CA THR A 483 19.03 -2.88 -1.52
C THR A 483 17.79 -2.76 -0.62
N GLN A 484 16.99 -1.72 -0.82
CA GLN A 484 15.77 -1.55 -0.04
C GLN A 484 14.71 -2.60 -0.41
N VAL A 485 14.54 -2.88 -1.71
CA VAL A 485 13.61 -3.91 -2.20
C VAL A 485 13.98 -5.29 -1.68
N ASP A 486 15.28 -5.63 -1.66
CA ASP A 486 15.75 -6.87 -1.06
C ASP A 486 15.34 -6.97 0.42
N LYS A 487 15.59 -5.92 1.22
CA LYS A 487 15.20 -5.90 2.63
C LYS A 487 13.69 -6.10 2.83
N ILE A 488 12.87 -5.43 2.02
CA ILE A 488 11.41 -5.55 2.04
C ILE A 488 11.02 -7.00 1.74
N GLU A 489 11.48 -7.57 0.62
CA GLU A 489 11.17 -8.94 0.21
C GLU A 489 11.59 -9.96 1.29
N GLN A 490 12.81 -9.86 1.79
CA GLN A 490 13.32 -10.76 2.83
C GLN A 490 12.50 -10.66 4.12
N LYS A 491 12.04 -9.47 4.51
CA LYS A 491 11.21 -9.30 5.70
C LYS A 491 9.82 -9.93 5.51
N VAL A 492 9.21 -9.79 4.33
CA VAL A 492 7.94 -10.46 4.02
C VAL A 492 8.10 -11.98 4.03
N ILE A 493 9.14 -12.53 3.41
CA ILE A 493 9.46 -13.98 3.45
C ILE A 493 9.64 -14.45 4.90
N ALA A 494 10.35 -13.68 5.72
CA ALA A 494 10.55 -14.02 7.14
C ALA A 494 9.21 -14.08 7.90
N TYR A 495 8.30 -13.14 7.65
CA TYR A 495 6.96 -13.18 8.22
C TYR A 495 6.13 -14.37 7.71
N HIS A 496 6.15 -14.65 6.40
CA HIS A 496 5.45 -15.82 5.83
C HIS A 496 5.92 -17.11 6.48
N LYS A 497 7.23 -17.29 6.64
CA LYS A 497 7.80 -18.48 7.30
C LYS A 497 7.36 -18.57 8.77
N THR A 498 7.49 -17.47 9.51
CA THR A 498 7.22 -17.44 10.97
C THR A 498 5.75 -17.69 11.28
N TYR A 499 4.84 -17.14 10.45
CA TYR A 499 3.40 -17.20 10.66
C TYR A 499 2.70 -18.16 9.70
N SER A 500 3.44 -19.11 9.12
CA SER A 500 2.93 -20.07 8.12
C SER A 500 1.85 -21.01 8.65
N THR A 501 1.75 -21.15 9.97
CA THR A 501 0.77 -22.00 10.65
C THR A 501 -0.33 -21.21 11.35
N SER A 502 -0.27 -19.87 11.35
CA SER A 502 -1.09 -19.03 12.23
C SER A 502 -2.58 -18.98 11.88
N GLY A 503 -3.02 -19.54 10.75
CA GLY A 503 -4.44 -19.66 10.37
C GLY A 503 -5.04 -21.06 10.54
N ILE A 504 -4.31 -22.01 11.14
CA ILE A 504 -4.82 -23.38 11.39
C ILE A 504 -5.33 -23.49 12.84
N SER A 505 -6.16 -22.56 13.29
CA SER A 505 -7.14 -22.92 14.31
C SER A 505 -8.29 -23.58 13.57
N ALA A 506 -8.19 -24.90 13.38
CA ALA A 506 -9.30 -25.68 12.86
C ALA A 506 -10.53 -25.36 13.72
N SER A 507 -11.56 -24.77 13.11
CA SER A 507 -12.92 -24.87 13.59
C SER A 507 -13.31 -26.35 13.53
N SER A 508 -12.95 -27.10 14.58
CA SER A 508 -13.39 -28.47 14.82
C SER A 508 -14.54 -28.48 15.81
#